data_AF-A0AAW4L314-F1
#
_entry.id   AF-A0AAW4L314-F1
#
_cell.length_a   1.000
_cell.length_b   1.000
_cell.length_c   1.000
_cell.angle_alpha   90.00
_cell.angle_beta   90.00
_cell.angle_gamma   90.00
#
_symmetry.space_group_name_H-M   'P 1'
#
loop_
_entity.id
_entity.type
_entity.pdbx_description
1 polymer ?
#
loop_
_entity_poly.entity_id
_entity_poly.type
_entity_poly.pdbx_seq_one_letter_code
_entity_poly.pdbx_strand_id
1 'polypeptide(L)'
;MKTIFKKNDYKILVDVDERKACIVKGANSVYVALEELTPLSALAAKHLKMMGCDPSRYLNIGLSNHVIIKEAEEAWQAAVAQSEKKTHLNETSMIPMFWQNLPGLIELRDAEDTYAACQRSASLMLEYRQRGLPPARLMELRQRYPRAAAYITAEAYSFSGNETVSERGRRAMHLLITGALVEDALSLLPDLSPDLSEQDRSPQSTNRW
;
A
#
# COMPACT_ATOMS: atom_id res chain seq x y z
N MET A 1 14.96 9.49 21.57
CA MET A 1 16.39 9.66 21.21
C MET A 1 17.35 8.85 22.10
N LYS A 2 18.16 7.98 21.50
CA LYS A 2 19.18 7.13 22.14
C LYS A 2 20.58 7.51 21.63
N THR A 3 21.58 7.53 22.52
CA THR A 3 22.97 7.76 22.11
C THR A 3 23.52 6.54 21.36
N ILE A 4 23.99 6.72 20.13
CA ILE A 4 24.59 5.66 19.32
C ILE A 4 26.12 5.76 19.26
N PHE A 5 26.66 6.97 19.47
CA PHE A 5 28.10 7.21 19.42
C PHE A 5 28.49 8.33 20.39
N LYS A 6 29.63 8.19 21.06
CA LYS A 6 30.21 9.22 21.93
C LYS A 6 31.73 9.14 21.88
N LYS A 7 32.38 10.26 21.56
CA LYS A 7 33.82 10.43 21.61
C LYS A 7 34.16 11.86 22.05
N ASN A 8 34.87 12.00 23.16
CA ASN A 8 35.20 13.30 23.75
C ASN A 8 33.94 14.18 23.94
N ASP A 9 33.91 15.35 23.29
CA ASP A 9 32.81 16.32 23.27
C ASP A 9 31.79 16.07 22.15
N TYR A 10 32.00 15.04 21.32
CA TYR A 10 31.15 14.66 20.21
C TYR A 10 30.20 13.51 20.58
N LYS A 11 28.91 13.66 20.31
CA LYS A 11 27.88 12.65 20.55
C LYS A 11 26.88 12.63 19.40
N ILE A 12 26.37 11.44 19.09
CA ILE A 12 25.26 11.27 18.15
C ILE A 12 24.10 10.61 18.89
N LEU A 13 22.97 11.29 18.88
CA LEU A 13 21.70 10.83 19.42
C LEU A 13 20.79 10.49 18.23
N VAL A 14 20.14 9.34 18.23
CA VAL A 14 19.23 8.94 17.15
C VAL A 14 17.85 8.64 17.72
N ASP A 15 16.84 9.15 17.04
CA ASP A 15 15.48 8.69 17.12
C ASP A 15 15.17 7.77 15.93
N VAL A 16 15.18 6.47 16.19
CA VAL A 16 14.94 5.45 15.16
C VAL A 16 13.49 5.50 14.67
N ASP A 17 12.57 5.89 15.55
CA ASP A 17 11.14 5.91 15.25
C ASP A 17 10.77 7.08 14.34
N GLU A 18 11.37 8.25 14.57
CA GLU A 18 11.17 9.43 13.73
C GLU A 18 12.17 9.56 12.57
N ARG A 19 13.10 8.61 12.42
CA ARG A 19 14.24 8.68 11.46
C ARG A 19 15.00 10.01 11.54
N LYS A 20 15.24 10.49 12.76
CA LYS A 20 15.99 11.73 13.03
C LYS A 20 17.23 11.45 13.84
N ALA A 21 18.28 12.22 13.61
CA ALA A 21 19.47 12.22 14.43
C ALA A 21 19.81 13.64 14.90
N CYS A 22 20.44 13.73 16.05
CA CYS A 22 20.99 14.95 16.61
C CYS A 22 22.48 14.73 16.84
N ILE A 23 23.29 15.52 16.15
CA ILE A 23 24.74 15.53 16.28
C ILE A 23 25.10 16.67 17.24
N VAL A 24 25.78 16.34 18.32
CA VAL A 24 26.18 17.29 19.37
C VAL A 24 27.70 17.36 19.41
N LYS A 25 28.26 18.57 19.37
CA LYS A 25 29.70 18.83 19.55
C LYS A 25 29.88 20.02 20.49
N GLY A 26 30.31 19.73 21.72
CA GLY A 26 30.41 20.76 22.78
C GLY A 26 29.05 21.36 23.10
N ALA A 27 28.89 22.68 22.89
CA ALA A 27 27.64 23.41 23.09
C ALA A 27 26.72 23.41 21.85
N ASN A 28 27.24 23.01 20.68
CA ASN A 28 26.50 23.06 19.42
C ASN A 28 25.76 21.74 19.18
N SER A 29 24.54 21.84 18.66
CA SER A 29 23.75 20.68 18.24
C SER A 29 23.11 20.93 16.88
N VAL A 30 23.04 19.88 16.05
CA VAL A 30 22.47 19.94 14.71
C VAL A 30 21.54 18.74 14.53
N TYR A 31 20.32 18.99 14.09
CA TYR A 31 19.35 17.95 13.76
C TYR A 31 19.43 17.61 12.28
N VAL A 32 19.50 16.33 11.97
CA VAL A 32 19.65 15.79 10.62
C VAL A 32 18.72 14.59 10.44
N ALA A 33 18.39 14.27 9.19
CA ALA A 33 17.70 13.05 8.87
C ALA A 33 18.63 11.84 9.05
N LEU A 34 18.08 10.70 9.47
CA LEU A 34 18.79 9.43 9.53
C LEU A 34 18.78 8.79 8.12
N GLU A 35 19.80 9.08 7.33
CA GLU A 35 19.95 8.60 5.94
C GLU A 35 21.22 7.77 5.76
N GLU A 36 21.33 7.07 4.64
CA GLU A 36 22.54 6.35 4.26
C GLU A 36 23.76 7.28 4.15
N LEU A 37 24.94 6.75 4.43
CA LEU A 37 26.17 7.52 4.35
C LEU A 37 26.72 7.51 2.92
N THR A 38 27.10 8.69 2.43
CA THR A 38 27.68 8.86 1.10
C THR A 38 29.12 9.36 1.18
N PRO A 39 29.93 9.12 0.13
CA PRO A 39 31.23 9.75 0.00
C PRO A 39 31.12 11.26 0.09
N LEU A 40 32.14 11.88 0.67
CA LEU A 40 32.11 13.30 0.97
C LEU A 40 32.04 14.15 -0.31
N SER A 41 31.11 15.10 -0.36
CA SER A 41 30.98 15.99 -1.52
C SER A 41 32.17 16.94 -1.63
N ALA A 42 32.53 17.36 -2.86
CA ALA A 42 33.65 18.28 -3.08
C ALA A 42 33.47 19.62 -2.33
N LEU A 43 32.22 20.08 -2.21
CA LEU A 43 31.87 21.29 -1.46
C LEU A 43 32.11 21.10 0.04
N ALA A 44 31.61 20.00 0.63
CA ALA A 44 31.82 19.68 2.04
C ALA A 44 33.31 19.51 2.35
N ALA A 45 34.07 18.88 1.45
CA ALA A 45 35.52 18.71 1.60
C ALA A 45 36.24 20.06 1.64
N LYS A 46 35.84 20.99 0.77
CA LYS A 46 36.39 22.34 0.75
C LYS A 46 36.08 23.10 2.05
N HIS A 47 34.85 23.01 2.55
CA HIS A 47 34.44 23.64 3.81
C HIS A 47 35.23 23.08 5.01
N LEU A 48 35.40 21.76 5.08
CA LEU A 48 36.19 21.13 6.15
C LEU A 48 37.66 21.59 6.11
N LYS A 49 38.26 21.67 4.91
CA LYS A 49 39.63 22.21 4.75
C LYS A 49 39.73 23.67 5.21
N MET A 50 38.74 24.51 4.90
CA MET A 50 38.71 25.91 5.36
C MET A 50 38.60 26.01 6.89
N MET A 51 37.94 25.05 7.55
CA MET A 51 37.87 24.97 9.01
C MET A 51 39.07 24.24 9.65
N GLY A 52 40.12 23.92 8.89
CA GLY A 52 41.31 23.23 9.39
C GLY A 52 41.08 21.77 9.75
N CYS A 53 40.00 21.16 9.28
CA CYS A 53 39.68 19.75 9.50
C CYS A 53 40.17 18.89 8.31
N ASP A 54 40.65 17.68 8.61
CA ASP A 54 40.99 16.70 7.57
C ASP A 54 39.72 16.04 7.01
N PRO A 55 39.37 16.23 5.72
CA PRO A 55 38.16 15.67 5.12
C PRO A 55 38.15 14.14 5.09
N SER A 56 39.30 13.48 5.12
CA SER A 56 39.40 12.01 5.04
C SER A 56 38.73 11.30 6.23
N ARG A 57 38.53 12.03 7.33
CA ARG A 57 37.95 11.54 8.58
C ARG A 57 36.43 11.68 8.66
N TYR A 58 35.79 12.19 7.62
CA TYR A 58 34.36 12.49 7.62
C TYR A 58 33.64 11.77 6.48
N LEU A 59 32.36 11.50 6.71
CA LEU A 59 31.41 10.98 5.73
C LEU A 59 30.21 11.91 5.65
N ASN A 60 29.53 11.91 4.51
CA ASN A 60 28.36 12.74 4.29
C ASN A 60 27.09 11.96 4.62
N ILE A 61 26.06 12.65 5.12
CA ILE A 61 24.76 12.05 5.41
C ILE A 61 23.85 12.27 4.20
N GLY A 62 23.59 11.19 3.45
CA GLY A 62 22.73 11.16 2.27
C GLY A 62 23.10 12.21 1.22
N LEU A 63 22.10 12.97 0.78
CA LEU A 63 22.27 14.11 -0.13
C LEU A 63 22.39 15.45 0.61
N SER A 64 22.36 15.42 1.95
CA SER A 64 22.55 16.63 2.75
C SER A 64 24.02 17.05 2.76
N ASN A 65 24.31 18.29 3.16
CA ASN A 65 25.69 18.76 3.36
C ASN A 65 26.20 18.52 4.79
N HIS A 66 25.51 17.68 5.56
CA HIS A 66 25.89 17.37 6.94
C HIS A 66 26.85 16.20 6.97
N VAL A 67 27.85 16.29 7.84
CA VAL A 67 28.92 15.30 7.93
C VAL A 67 28.98 14.66 9.31
N ILE A 68 29.37 13.40 9.33
CA ILE A 68 29.71 12.65 10.55
C ILE A 68 31.17 12.22 10.52
N ILE A 69 31.71 11.88 11.69
CA ILE A 69 33.05 11.31 11.78
C ILE A 69 33.00 9.85 11.31
N LYS A 70 33.98 9.42 10.51
CA LYS A 70 34.05 8.06 9.94
C LYS A 70 34.04 6.95 11.00
N GLU A 71 34.59 7.20 12.18
CA GLU A 71 34.53 6.24 13.30
C GLU A 71 33.09 5.96 13.81
N ALA A 72 32.14 6.85 13.53
CA ALA A 72 30.74 6.66 13.88
C ALA A 72 29.94 5.92 12.78
N GLU A 73 30.59 5.55 11.67
CA GLU A 73 29.97 4.90 10.50
C GLU A 73 29.22 3.63 10.89
N GLU A 74 29.88 2.71 11.60
CA GLU A 74 29.28 1.43 11.99
C GLU A 74 28.03 1.61 12.86
N ALA A 75 28.11 2.51 13.85
CA ALA A 75 26.98 2.81 14.73
C ALA A 75 25.82 3.49 13.99
N TRP A 76 26.13 4.35 13.01
CA TRP A 76 25.15 5.02 12.18
C TRP A 76 24.44 4.04 11.25
N GLN A 77 25.19 3.21 10.52
CA GLN A 77 24.64 2.18 9.64
C GLN A 77 23.78 1.18 10.40
N ALA A 78 24.18 0.78 11.61
CA ALA A 78 23.36 -0.07 12.47
C ALA A 78 22.02 0.59 12.83
N ALA A 79 22.00 1.91 13.09
CA ALA A 79 20.78 2.65 13.38
C ALA A 79 19.88 2.79 12.14
N VAL A 80 20.46 3.04 10.96
CA VAL A 80 19.73 3.06 9.67
C VAL A 80 19.08 1.71 9.42
N ALA A 81 19.83 0.61 9.51
CA ALA A 81 19.31 -0.75 9.32
C ALA A 81 18.23 -1.11 10.36
N GLN A 82 18.34 -0.63 11.59
CA GLN A 82 17.30 -0.80 12.61
C GLN A 82 16.01 -0.05 12.22
N SER A 83 16.14 1.17 11.67
CA SER A 83 15.00 1.95 11.19
C SER A 83 14.30 1.27 10.00
N GLU A 84 15.08 0.67 9.08
CA GLU A 84 14.55 -0.06 7.94
C GLU A 84 13.83 -1.34 8.37
N LYS A 85 14.41 -2.12 9.30
CA LYS A 85 13.73 -3.30 9.87
C LYS A 85 12.41 -2.94 10.53
N LYS A 86 12.36 -1.84 11.30
CA LYS A 86 11.11 -1.34 11.88
C LYS A 86 10.13 -0.86 10.82
N THR A 87 10.63 -0.22 9.77
CA THR A 87 9.80 0.22 8.64
C THR A 87 9.19 -0.99 7.93
N HIS A 88 9.96 -2.03 7.64
CA HIS A 88 9.44 -3.29 7.09
C HIS A 88 8.43 -4.00 8.00
N LEU A 89 8.60 -3.95 9.33
CA LEU A 89 7.61 -4.46 10.27
C LEU A 89 6.31 -3.63 10.24
N ASN A 90 6.41 -2.31 10.06
CA ASN A 90 5.27 -1.39 9.97
C ASN A 90 4.68 -1.27 8.54
N GLU A 91 5.40 -1.74 7.51
CA GLU A 91 4.93 -1.91 6.13
C GLU A 91 3.92 -3.06 5.99
N THR A 92 3.55 -3.70 7.11
CA THR A 92 2.27 -4.41 7.28
C THR A 92 1.05 -3.49 7.18
N SER A 93 1.22 -2.20 6.84
CA SER A 93 0.11 -1.38 6.35
C SER A 93 -0.65 -2.15 5.26
N MET A 94 -1.98 -2.20 5.35
CA MET A 94 -2.83 -2.95 4.42
C MET A 94 -2.65 -2.52 2.96
N ILE A 95 -2.09 -1.32 2.70
CA ILE A 95 -2.06 -0.67 1.39
C ILE A 95 -1.04 -1.33 0.43
N PRO A 96 0.25 -1.54 0.78
CA PRO A 96 1.16 -2.35 -0.05
C PRO A 96 0.66 -3.79 -0.26
N MET A 97 0.15 -4.46 0.78
CA MET A 97 -0.40 -5.81 0.65
C MET A 97 -1.60 -5.86 -0.30
N PHE A 98 -2.47 -4.85 -0.23
CA PHE A 98 -3.62 -4.69 -1.11
C PHE A 98 -3.19 -4.61 -2.58
N TRP A 99 -2.22 -3.75 -2.91
CA TRP A 99 -1.75 -3.60 -4.29
C TRP A 99 -0.96 -4.81 -4.79
N GLN A 100 -0.19 -5.47 -3.93
CA GLN A 100 0.55 -6.68 -4.30
C GLN A 100 -0.39 -7.87 -4.55
N ASN A 101 -1.42 -8.03 -3.71
CA ASN A 101 -2.30 -9.20 -3.78
C ASN A 101 -3.50 -9.02 -4.73
N LEU A 102 -3.79 -7.80 -5.21
CA LEU A 102 -4.88 -7.51 -6.15
C LEU A 102 -4.37 -6.87 -7.45
N PRO A 103 -3.50 -7.56 -8.22
CA PRO A 103 -3.05 -7.05 -9.51
C PRO A 103 -4.22 -6.90 -10.49
N GLY A 104 -4.21 -5.83 -11.28
CA GLY A 104 -5.24 -5.56 -12.29
C GLY A 104 -6.59 -5.06 -11.75
N LEU A 105 -6.71 -4.80 -10.43
CA LEU A 105 -7.96 -4.31 -9.84
C LEU A 105 -8.44 -2.98 -10.45
N ILE A 106 -7.53 -2.04 -10.70
CA ILE A 106 -7.86 -0.74 -11.33
C ILE A 106 -8.37 -0.96 -12.76
N GLU A 107 -7.65 -1.75 -13.56
CA GLU A 107 -8.04 -2.05 -14.94
C GLU A 107 -9.41 -2.72 -15.00
N LEU A 108 -9.72 -3.60 -14.04
CA LEU A 108 -11.00 -4.27 -13.97
C LEU A 108 -12.13 -3.30 -13.57
N ARG A 109 -11.90 -2.41 -12.61
CA ARG A 109 -12.87 -1.36 -12.21
C ARG A 109 -13.19 -0.41 -13.36
N ASP A 110 -12.16 0.07 -14.07
CA ASP A 110 -12.36 0.94 -15.23
C ASP A 110 -13.19 0.25 -16.32
N ALA A 111 -12.95 -1.04 -16.54
CA ALA A 111 -13.72 -1.84 -17.48
C ALA A 111 -15.18 -2.05 -17.03
N GLU A 112 -15.43 -2.26 -15.74
CA GLU A 112 -16.78 -2.38 -15.18
C GLU A 112 -17.56 -1.08 -15.24
N ASP A 113 -16.94 0.05 -14.89
CA ASP A 113 -17.56 1.36 -14.97
C ASP A 113 -17.92 1.72 -16.41
N THR A 114 -17.01 1.43 -17.35
CA THR A 114 -17.26 1.60 -18.79
C THR A 114 -18.41 0.70 -19.24
N TYR A 115 -18.42 -0.56 -18.82
CA TYR A 115 -19.50 -1.50 -19.15
C TYR A 115 -20.86 -1.05 -18.57
N ALA A 116 -20.91 -0.61 -17.32
CA ALA A 116 -22.11 -0.10 -16.67
C ALA A 116 -22.60 1.20 -17.31
N ALA A 117 -21.69 2.09 -17.73
CA ALA A 117 -22.03 3.27 -18.50
C ALA A 117 -22.62 2.90 -19.87
N CYS A 118 -22.04 1.92 -20.57
CA CYS A 118 -22.57 1.38 -21.82
C CYS A 118 -23.94 0.71 -21.63
N GLN A 119 -24.17 -0.02 -20.55
CA GLN A 119 -25.50 -0.60 -20.28
C GLN A 119 -26.55 0.48 -20.04
N ARG A 120 -26.23 1.51 -19.24
CA ARG A 120 -27.13 2.66 -18.99
C ARG A 120 -27.43 3.43 -20.27
N SER A 121 -26.42 3.66 -21.12
CA SER A 121 -26.62 4.32 -22.41
C SER A 121 -27.35 3.43 -23.41
N ALA A 122 -27.13 2.12 -23.41
CA ALA A 122 -27.86 1.17 -24.25
C ALA A 122 -29.34 1.06 -23.86
N SER A 123 -29.68 1.12 -22.57
CA SER A 123 -31.08 1.21 -22.12
C SER A 123 -31.76 2.49 -22.63
N LEU A 124 -31.03 3.61 -22.67
CA LEU A 124 -31.52 4.86 -23.28
C LEU A 124 -31.57 4.78 -24.81
N MET A 125 -30.59 4.13 -25.46
CA MET A 125 -30.53 4.02 -26.93
C MET A 125 -31.44 2.93 -27.53
N LEU A 126 -31.95 2.00 -26.73
CA LEU A 126 -33.04 1.11 -27.12
C LEU A 126 -34.32 1.89 -27.44
N GLU A 127 -34.56 3.05 -26.79
CA GLU A 127 -35.62 3.99 -27.18
C GLU A 127 -35.36 4.61 -28.56
N TYR A 128 -34.08 4.71 -28.98
CA TYR A 128 -33.63 5.34 -30.23
C TYR A 128 -33.16 4.34 -31.32
N ARG A 129 -33.37 3.02 -31.14
CA ARG A 129 -32.97 1.94 -32.07
C ARG A 129 -31.49 1.93 -32.47
N GLN A 130 -30.58 2.44 -31.65
CA GLN A 130 -29.14 2.31 -31.88
C GLN A 130 -28.54 1.33 -30.87
N ARG A 131 -27.88 0.28 -31.35
CA ARG A 131 -27.22 -0.73 -30.49
C ARG A 131 -25.73 -0.44 -30.45
N GLY A 132 -25.24 0.10 -29.34
CA GLY A 132 -23.82 0.02 -28.99
C GLY A 132 -23.51 -1.37 -28.43
N LEU A 133 -22.50 -2.06 -28.95
CA LEU A 133 -22.03 -3.33 -28.39
C LEU A 133 -21.26 -3.06 -27.09
N PRO A 134 -21.44 -3.88 -26.02
CA PRO A 134 -20.64 -3.74 -24.82
C PRO A 134 -19.17 -4.07 -25.11
N PRO A 135 -18.21 -3.44 -24.40
CA PRO A 135 -16.80 -3.68 -24.63
C PRO A 135 -16.43 -5.14 -24.28
N ALA A 136 -15.91 -5.89 -25.26
CA ALA A 136 -15.50 -7.29 -25.12
C ALA A 136 -14.38 -7.54 -24.08
N ARG A 137 -13.71 -6.48 -23.63
CA ARG A 137 -12.51 -6.55 -22.77
C ARG A 137 -12.80 -6.97 -21.33
N LEU A 138 -14.02 -6.80 -20.81
CA LEU A 138 -14.32 -7.07 -19.40
C LEU A 138 -14.21 -8.55 -19.04
N MET A 139 -14.73 -9.45 -19.87
CA MET A 139 -14.67 -10.90 -19.62
C MET A 139 -13.23 -11.42 -19.68
N GLU A 140 -12.44 -10.91 -20.62
CA GLU A 140 -11.01 -11.23 -20.74
C GLU A 140 -10.23 -10.76 -19.50
N LEU A 141 -10.51 -9.55 -19.00
CA LEU A 141 -9.89 -9.03 -17.77
C LEU A 141 -10.25 -9.83 -16.53
N ARG A 142 -11.51 -10.29 -16.41
CA ARG A 142 -11.93 -11.16 -15.29
C ARG A 142 -11.22 -12.51 -15.31
N GLN A 143 -10.99 -13.09 -16.48
CA GLN A 143 -10.21 -14.33 -16.62
C GLN A 143 -8.73 -14.11 -16.31
N ARG A 144 -8.18 -12.95 -16.72
CA ARG A 144 -6.77 -12.59 -16.50
C ARG A 144 -6.47 -12.29 -15.03
N TYR A 145 -7.42 -11.71 -14.29
CA TYR A 145 -7.26 -11.30 -12.90
C TYR A 145 -8.36 -11.90 -11.99
N PRO A 146 -8.37 -13.23 -11.77
CA PRO A 146 -9.45 -13.91 -11.05
C PRO A 146 -9.56 -13.46 -9.59
N ARG A 147 -8.44 -13.16 -8.93
CA ARG A 147 -8.44 -12.66 -7.55
C ARG A 147 -9.05 -11.26 -7.43
N ALA A 148 -8.74 -10.36 -8.38
CA ALA A 148 -9.34 -9.02 -8.41
C ALA A 148 -10.85 -9.09 -8.72
N ALA A 149 -11.26 -9.98 -9.62
CA ALA A 149 -12.68 -10.23 -9.91
C ALA A 149 -13.44 -10.76 -8.67
N ALA A 150 -12.86 -11.72 -7.95
CA ALA A 150 -13.41 -12.22 -6.69
C ALA A 150 -13.50 -11.12 -5.61
N TYR A 151 -12.50 -10.22 -5.56
CA TYR A 151 -12.50 -9.10 -4.62
C TYR A 151 -13.64 -8.12 -4.89
N ILE A 152 -13.86 -7.73 -6.15
CA ILE A 152 -14.98 -6.86 -6.54
C ILE A 152 -16.33 -7.51 -6.20
N THR A 153 -16.44 -8.82 -6.42
CA THR A 153 -17.65 -9.58 -6.05
C THR A 153 -17.89 -9.55 -4.54
N ALA A 154 -16.84 -9.80 -3.75
CA ALA A 154 -16.90 -9.74 -2.29
C ALA A 154 -17.23 -8.35 -1.76
N GLU A 155 -16.71 -7.30 -2.41
CA GLU A 155 -17.01 -5.90 -2.11
C GLU A 155 -18.49 -5.60 -2.35
N ALA A 156 -19.08 -6.04 -3.47
CA ALA A 156 -20.52 -5.89 -3.72
C ALA A 156 -21.37 -6.51 -2.60
N TYR A 157 -20.98 -7.69 -2.11
CA TYR A 157 -21.67 -8.34 -0.99
C TYR A 157 -21.46 -7.65 0.34
N SER A 158 -20.30 -7.04 0.55
CA SER A 158 -19.98 -6.29 1.78
C SER A 158 -20.95 -5.12 2.02
N PHE A 159 -21.53 -4.56 0.95
CA PHE A 159 -22.54 -3.49 1.01
C PHE A 159 -23.99 -4.00 0.92
N SER A 160 -24.23 -5.30 0.98
CA SER A 160 -25.58 -5.85 0.98
C SER A 160 -26.37 -5.43 2.23
N GLY A 161 -27.69 -5.29 2.09
CA GLY A 161 -28.59 -4.96 3.22
C GLY A 161 -28.77 -6.10 4.24
N ASN A 162 -28.27 -7.30 3.95
CA ASN A 162 -28.29 -8.43 4.88
C ASN A 162 -26.96 -8.49 5.63
N GLU A 163 -27.02 -8.30 6.95
CA GLU A 163 -25.84 -8.24 7.83
C GLU A 163 -24.96 -9.50 7.70
N THR A 164 -25.56 -10.69 7.60
CA THR A 164 -24.83 -11.95 7.46
C THR A 164 -24.05 -12.06 6.15
N VAL A 165 -24.61 -11.53 5.06
CA VAL A 165 -23.96 -11.51 3.74
C VAL A 165 -22.90 -10.41 3.68
N SER A 166 -23.17 -9.27 4.31
CA SER A 166 -22.20 -8.18 4.47
C SER A 166 -20.95 -8.63 5.23
N GLU A 167 -21.12 -9.33 6.35
CA GLU A 167 -19.99 -9.87 7.12
C GLU A 167 -19.18 -10.89 6.34
N ARG A 168 -19.85 -11.81 5.63
CA ARG A 168 -19.19 -12.78 4.75
C ARG A 168 -18.40 -12.10 3.64
N GLY A 169 -18.97 -11.07 3.02
CA GLY A 169 -18.27 -10.23 2.03
C GLY A 169 -17.00 -9.60 2.59
N ARG A 170 -17.08 -8.97 3.77
CA ARG A 170 -15.89 -8.39 4.44
C ARG A 170 -14.83 -9.42 4.77
N ARG A 171 -15.22 -10.62 5.23
CA ARG A 171 -14.28 -11.72 5.51
C ARG A 171 -13.61 -12.23 4.23
N ALA A 172 -14.36 -12.40 3.14
CA ALA A 172 -13.82 -12.78 1.85
C ALA A 172 -12.82 -11.73 1.31
N MET A 173 -13.15 -10.44 1.41
CA MET A 173 -12.21 -9.36 1.05
C MET A 173 -10.91 -9.43 1.84
N HIS A 174 -11.00 -9.66 3.16
CA HIS A 174 -9.81 -9.77 4.01
C HIS A 174 -8.92 -10.95 3.57
N LEU A 175 -9.50 -12.13 3.31
CA LEU A 175 -8.76 -13.31 2.84
C LEU A 175 -8.00 -13.03 1.54
N LEU A 176 -8.66 -12.36 0.59
CA LEU A 176 -8.07 -12.00 -0.71
C LEU A 176 -6.92 -10.99 -0.56
N ILE A 177 -7.04 -10.02 0.34
CA ILE A 177 -5.97 -9.04 0.65
C ILE A 177 -4.81 -9.69 1.37
N THR A 178 -5.05 -10.66 2.26
CA THR A 178 -3.98 -11.37 2.98
C THR A 178 -3.29 -12.45 2.14
N GLY A 179 -3.75 -12.69 0.92
CA GLY A 179 -3.11 -13.60 -0.02
C GLY A 179 -3.59 -15.05 0.02
N ALA A 180 -4.69 -15.35 0.72
CA ALA A 180 -5.28 -16.69 0.80
C ALA A 180 -5.82 -17.18 -0.57
N LEU A 181 -6.15 -18.47 -0.67
CA LEU A 181 -6.67 -19.05 -1.92
C LEU A 181 -8.00 -18.38 -2.32
N VAL A 182 -8.19 -18.17 -3.62
CA VAL A 182 -9.39 -17.51 -4.15
C VAL A 182 -10.63 -18.35 -3.88
N GLU A 183 -10.50 -19.69 -3.96
CA GLU A 183 -11.58 -20.65 -3.70
C GLU A 183 -12.12 -20.52 -2.26
N ASP A 184 -11.24 -20.38 -1.27
CA ASP A 184 -11.62 -20.19 0.13
C ASP A 184 -12.45 -18.92 0.30
N ALA A 185 -12.05 -17.82 -0.34
CA ALA A 185 -12.79 -16.57 -0.29
C ALA A 185 -14.15 -16.66 -0.99
N LEU A 186 -14.21 -17.34 -2.15
CA LEU A 186 -15.46 -17.53 -2.89
C LEU A 186 -16.45 -18.44 -2.15
N SER A 187 -15.96 -19.43 -1.40
CA SER A 187 -16.82 -20.32 -0.59
C SER A 187 -17.61 -19.60 0.51
N LEU A 188 -17.14 -18.42 0.93
CA LEU A 188 -17.84 -17.57 1.89
C LEU A 188 -18.98 -16.77 1.25
N LEU A 189 -18.91 -16.53 -0.05
CA LEU A 189 -19.91 -15.76 -0.77
C LEU A 189 -21.12 -16.65 -1.10
N PRO A 190 -22.33 -16.09 -1.20
CA PRO A 190 -23.47 -16.84 -1.69
C PRO A 190 -23.20 -17.32 -3.11
N ASP A 191 -23.59 -18.56 -3.44
CA ASP A 191 -23.43 -19.13 -4.78
C ASP A 191 -24.11 -18.23 -5.82
N LEU A 192 -23.31 -17.61 -6.67
CA LEU A 192 -23.75 -16.99 -7.92
C LEU A 192 -23.71 -18.05 -9.02
N SER A 193 -24.54 -19.09 -8.89
CA SER A 193 -24.94 -19.80 -10.10
C SER A 193 -25.79 -18.82 -10.92
N PRO A 194 -25.46 -18.55 -12.20
CA PRO A 194 -26.28 -17.65 -13.04
C PRO A 194 -27.65 -18.23 -13.39
N ASP A 195 -28.01 -19.41 -12.86
CA ASP A 195 -29.32 -20.02 -13.02
C ASP A 195 -30.18 -19.89 -11.75
N LEU A 196 -31.26 -19.13 -11.91
CA LEU A 196 -32.57 -19.32 -11.28
C LEU A 196 -32.62 -19.34 -9.73
N SER A 197 -32.96 -18.19 -9.17
CA SER A 197 -33.81 -18.14 -7.97
C SER A 197 -35.05 -17.28 -8.22
N GLU A 198 -35.89 -17.71 -9.18
CA GLU A 198 -37.34 -17.45 -9.15
C GLU A 198 -38.02 -18.33 -8.06
N GLN A 199 -37.47 -18.37 -6.84
CA GLN A 199 -38.02 -19.19 -5.74
C GLN A 199 -38.69 -18.36 -4.64
N ASP A 200 -39.10 -17.13 -4.95
CA ASP A 200 -39.93 -16.31 -4.05
C ASP A 200 -41.27 -15.86 -4.66
N ARG A 201 -41.79 -16.61 -5.64
CA ARG A 201 -43.22 -16.57 -5.98
C ARG A 201 -43.96 -17.64 -5.17
N SER A 202 -44.17 -17.32 -3.90
CA SER A 202 -45.21 -17.97 -3.10
C SER A 202 -46.56 -17.86 -3.84
N PRO A 203 -47.30 -18.95 -4.10
CA PRO A 203 -48.70 -18.82 -4.47
C PRO A 203 -49.46 -18.42 -3.21
N GLN A 204 -49.70 -17.11 -3.04
CA GLN A 204 -50.68 -16.66 -2.06
C GLN A 204 -52.04 -17.24 -2.45
N SER A 205 -52.53 -18.09 -1.55
CA SER A 205 -53.90 -18.54 -1.48
C SER A 205 -54.86 -17.36 -1.62
N THR A 206 -55.68 -17.38 -2.67
CA THR A 206 -56.99 -16.70 -2.65
C THR A 206 -58.07 -17.70 -2.97
N ASN A 207 -58.41 -18.50 -1.96
CA ASN A 207 -59.82 -18.79 -1.71
C ASN A 207 -60.50 -17.44 -1.45
N ARG A 208 -61.44 -17.04 -2.31
CA ARG A 208 -62.61 -16.24 -1.92
C ARG A 208 -63.58 -16.03 -3.11
N TRP A 209 -64.71 -16.75 -3.00
CA TRP A 209 -66.03 -16.59 -3.63
C TRP A 209 -66.17 -16.95 -5.11
#